data_AF-A0A8J4YKT8-F1
#
_entry.id   AF-A0A8J4YKT8-F1
#
_cell.length_a   1.000
_cell.length_b   1.000
_cell.length_c   1.000
_cell.angle_alpha   90.00
_cell.angle_beta   90.00
_cell.angle_gamma   90.00
#
_symmetry.space_group_name_H-M   'P 1'
#
loop_
_entity.id
_entity.type
_entity.pdbx_description
1 polymer ?
#
loop_
_entity_poly.entity_id
_entity_poly.type
_entity_poly.pdbx_seq_one_letter_code
_entity_poly.pdbx_strand_id
1 'polypeptide(L)'
;MTKAGVLLGAEPPEVAHRPDQETLKMTSCFRAAALVLVFSCLLLLLQEGSAAPRCQDYDQPAPKNCKYGTTVDWCNNGVCAKGPGETCGGYRWSAGKCGEGTFCSCGICGGCSPYDGRCGDVVSPC
;
A
#
# COMPACT_ATOMS: atom_id res chain seq x y z
N MET A 1 -5.83 -62.65 -69.35
CA MET A 1 -5.42 -63.49 -68.20
C MET A 1 -4.26 -62.77 -67.53
N THR A 2 -4.47 -62.35 -66.27
CA THR A 2 -3.50 -62.17 -65.16
C THR A 2 -2.12 -61.56 -65.51
N LYS A 3 -1.64 -60.48 -64.88
CA LYS A 3 -1.32 -60.41 -63.45
C LYS A 3 -0.87 -58.99 -63.06
N ALA A 4 -1.20 -58.60 -61.83
CA ALA A 4 -0.80 -57.36 -61.17
C ALA A 4 0.71 -57.29 -60.90
N GLY A 5 1.26 -56.07 -60.95
CA GLY A 5 2.58 -55.71 -60.46
C GLY A 5 2.51 -54.36 -59.74
N VAL A 6 2.75 -54.40 -58.43
CA VAL A 6 2.75 -53.27 -57.50
C VAL A 6 3.89 -52.30 -57.83
N LEU A 7 3.57 -51.01 -58.02
CA LEU A 7 4.55 -49.92 -58.08
C LEU A 7 4.53 -49.17 -56.75
N LEU A 8 5.71 -49.15 -56.10
CA LEU A 8 6.04 -48.37 -54.92
C LEU A 8 5.81 -46.88 -55.21
N GLY A 9 4.90 -46.24 -54.46
CA GLY A 9 4.72 -44.80 -54.46
C GLY A 9 5.85 -44.14 -53.66
N ALA A 10 6.55 -43.19 -54.28
CA ALA A 10 7.54 -42.34 -53.64
C ALA A 10 6.86 -41.28 -52.76
N GLU A 11 7.43 -41.02 -51.59
CA GLU A 11 7.03 -39.97 -50.66
C GLU A 11 7.44 -38.59 -51.23
N PRO A 12 6.58 -37.55 -51.23
CA PRO A 12 6.98 -36.20 -51.62
C PRO A 12 7.83 -35.53 -50.53
N PRO A 13 8.74 -34.61 -50.90
CA PRO A 13 9.73 -34.04 -49.98
C PRO A 13 9.10 -33.11 -48.93
N GLU A 14 9.62 -33.20 -47.71
CA GLU A 14 9.35 -32.26 -46.61
C GLU A 14 9.71 -30.82 -47.04
N VAL A 15 8.68 -29.96 -47.13
CA VAL A 15 8.87 -28.52 -47.28
C VAL A 15 9.27 -27.94 -45.92
N ALA A 16 10.55 -27.62 -45.78
CA ALA A 16 11.07 -26.88 -44.63
C ALA A 16 10.48 -25.46 -44.61
N HIS A 17 9.62 -25.17 -43.65
CA HIS A 17 9.10 -23.84 -43.38
C HIS A 17 10.21 -22.98 -42.74
N ARG A 18 10.76 -22.04 -43.50
CA ARG A 18 11.75 -21.05 -43.02
C ARG A 18 10.96 -19.86 -42.44
N PRO A 19 11.00 -19.57 -41.13
CA PRO A 19 10.37 -18.36 -40.62
C PRO A 19 11.12 -17.13 -41.13
N ASP A 20 10.37 -16.19 -41.68
CA ASP A 20 10.86 -14.96 -42.29
C ASP A 20 11.53 -14.04 -41.24
N GLN A 21 12.73 -13.54 -41.56
CA GLN A 21 13.69 -12.86 -40.69
C GLN A 21 13.16 -11.53 -40.11
N GLU A 22 12.11 -10.97 -40.70
CA GLU A 22 11.42 -9.74 -40.27
C GLU A 22 10.58 -9.96 -38.98
N THR A 23 10.07 -11.17 -38.78
CA THR A 23 9.21 -11.52 -37.63
C THR A 23 10.00 -11.59 -36.31
N LEU A 24 11.30 -11.91 -36.40
CA LEU A 24 12.20 -12.09 -35.25
C LEU A 24 12.58 -10.75 -34.60
N LYS A 25 12.78 -9.69 -35.39
CA LYS A 25 13.05 -8.32 -34.88
C LYS A 25 11.80 -7.70 -34.27
N MET A 26 10.65 -7.89 -34.91
CA MET A 26 9.38 -7.33 -34.45
C MET A 26 8.96 -7.94 -33.10
N THR A 27 9.09 -9.26 -32.92
CA THR A 27 8.81 -9.91 -31.61
C THR A 27 9.83 -9.55 -30.52
N SER A 28 11.08 -9.26 -30.88
CA SER A 28 12.11 -8.83 -29.93
C SER A 28 11.81 -7.47 -29.30
N CYS A 29 11.43 -6.47 -30.11
CA CYS A 29 11.10 -5.13 -29.62
C CYS A 29 9.83 -5.09 -28.77
N PHE A 30 8.79 -5.84 -29.15
CA PHE A 30 7.55 -5.92 -28.38
C PHE A 30 7.76 -6.60 -27.02
N ARG A 31 8.61 -7.63 -26.94
CA ARG A 31 8.96 -8.27 -25.66
C ARG A 31 9.79 -7.35 -24.77
N ALA A 32 10.74 -6.62 -25.35
CA ALA A 32 11.53 -5.64 -24.59
C ALA A 32 10.65 -4.53 -24.01
N ALA A 33 9.74 -3.96 -24.81
CA ALA A 33 8.81 -2.94 -24.34
C ALA A 33 7.87 -3.46 -23.23
N ALA A 34 7.33 -4.66 -23.38
CA ALA A 34 6.49 -5.29 -22.36
C ALA A 34 7.25 -5.51 -21.05
N LEU A 35 8.50 -5.98 -21.10
CA LEU A 35 9.34 -6.17 -19.92
C LEU A 35 9.65 -4.83 -19.22
N VAL A 36 9.96 -3.78 -19.98
CA VAL A 36 10.20 -2.44 -19.41
C VAL A 36 8.95 -1.89 -18.73
N LEU A 37 7.78 -2.04 -19.33
CA LEU A 37 6.51 -1.60 -18.74
C LEU A 37 6.18 -2.38 -17.47
N VAL A 38 6.35 -3.70 -17.48
CA VAL A 38 6.12 -4.54 -16.28
C VAL A 38 7.08 -4.16 -15.16
N PHE A 39 8.36 -3.97 -15.46
CA PHE A 39 9.36 -3.57 -14.46
C PHE A 39 9.06 -2.17 -13.90
N SER A 40 8.68 -1.22 -14.76
CA SER A 40 8.28 0.13 -14.34
C SER A 40 7.05 0.10 -13.43
N CYS A 41 6.02 -0.70 -13.77
CA CYS A 41 4.86 -0.90 -12.91
C CYS A 41 5.24 -1.53 -11.56
N LEU A 42 6.15 -2.51 -11.55
CA LEU A 42 6.62 -3.15 -10.32
C LEU A 42 7.35 -2.14 -9.41
N LEU A 43 8.18 -1.27 -9.99
CA LEU A 43 8.86 -0.20 -9.27
C LEU A 43 7.89 0.83 -8.68
N LEU A 44 6.84 1.21 -9.43
CA LEU A 44 5.80 2.11 -8.91
C LEU A 44 5.04 1.49 -7.73
N LEU A 45 4.69 0.20 -7.80
CA LEU A 45 4.06 -0.52 -6.69
C LEU A 45 4.97 -0.62 -5.46
N LEU A 46 6.29 -0.72 -5.65
CA LEU A 46 7.27 -0.69 -4.55
C LEU A 46 7.37 0.69 -3.89
N GLN A 47 7.10 1.78 -4.61
CA GLN A 47 7.17 3.15 -4.08
C GLN A 47 6.01 3.49 -3.13
N GLU A 48 4.83 2.91 -3.34
CA GLU A 48 3.64 3.10 -2.48
C GLU A 48 3.92 2.75 -1.01
N GLY A 49 4.92 1.91 -0.72
CA GLY A 49 5.33 1.55 0.64
C GLY A 49 6.15 2.60 1.40
N SER A 50 6.52 3.73 0.76
CA SER A 50 7.54 4.65 1.31
C SER A 50 7.09 6.06 1.65
N ALA A 51 5.83 6.44 1.36
CA ALA A 51 5.30 7.78 1.72
C ALA A 51 5.02 7.94 3.24
N ALA A 52 5.08 6.84 3.98
CA ALA A 52 4.92 6.75 5.41
C ALA A 52 6.22 7.12 6.16
N PRO A 53 6.24 8.06 7.14
CA PRO A 53 7.33 8.08 8.10
C PRO A 53 7.45 6.70 8.76
N ARG A 54 8.66 6.15 8.77
CA ARG A 54 8.96 4.89 9.45
C ARG A 54 8.99 5.12 10.94
N CYS A 55 8.44 4.17 11.67
CA CYS A 55 8.51 4.15 13.13
C CYS A 55 9.88 3.65 13.56
N GLN A 56 10.42 4.25 14.61
CA GLN A 56 11.64 3.78 15.24
C GLN A 56 11.37 2.58 16.15
N ASP A 57 10.28 2.67 16.92
CA ASP A 57 9.82 1.66 17.86
C ASP A 57 8.35 1.32 17.61
N TYR A 58 7.95 0.11 18.00
CA TYR A 58 6.59 -0.41 17.94
C TYR A 58 6.20 -1.02 19.28
N ASP A 59 4.90 -1.03 19.59
CA ASP A 59 4.29 -1.70 20.74
C ASP A 59 4.92 -1.31 22.10
N GLN A 60 5.50 -0.12 22.19
CA GLN A 60 6.09 0.36 23.44
C GLN A 60 4.99 0.68 24.46
N PRO A 61 5.21 0.42 25.75
CA PRO A 61 4.22 0.74 26.78
C PRO A 61 4.04 2.25 26.94
N ALA A 62 2.84 2.67 27.31
CA ALA A 62 2.57 4.07 27.59
C ALA A 62 3.36 4.58 28.81
N PRO A 63 3.70 5.88 28.84
CA PRO A 63 4.26 6.51 30.03
C PRO A 63 3.34 6.34 31.25
N LYS A 64 3.94 6.33 32.44
CA LYS A 64 3.18 6.36 33.70
C LYS A 64 2.63 7.77 33.94
N ASN A 65 1.52 7.86 34.69
CA ASN A 65 0.90 9.13 35.12
C ASN A 65 0.32 10.00 33.99
N CYS A 66 -0.31 9.38 32.99
CA CYS A 66 -1.03 10.14 31.97
C CYS A 66 -2.35 10.69 32.53
N LYS A 67 -2.45 12.02 32.59
CA LYS A 67 -3.58 12.75 33.20
C LYS A 67 -4.95 12.34 32.62
N TYR A 68 -5.01 12.13 31.31
CA TYR A 68 -6.23 11.83 30.56
C TYR A 68 -6.26 10.40 30.02
N GLY A 69 -5.58 9.48 30.72
CA GLY A 69 -5.41 8.10 30.28
C GLY A 69 -4.41 7.94 29.15
N THR A 70 -4.41 6.76 28.56
CA THR A 70 -3.43 6.34 27.54
C THR A 70 -4.12 5.99 26.24
N THR A 71 -3.42 6.17 25.13
CA THR A 71 -3.85 5.78 23.78
C THR A 71 -2.64 5.27 23.01
N VAL A 72 -2.80 4.93 21.74
CA VAL A 72 -1.69 4.50 20.87
C VAL A 72 -1.41 5.54 19.80
N ASP A 73 -0.15 5.76 19.46
CA ASP A 73 0.24 6.60 18.33
C ASP A 73 0.04 5.87 16.97
N TRP A 74 0.58 6.42 15.88
CA TRP A 74 0.57 5.79 14.56
C TRP A 74 1.40 4.49 14.50
N CYS A 75 2.42 4.40 15.34
CA CYS A 75 3.37 3.30 15.41
C CYS A 75 2.95 2.22 16.42
N ASN A 76 1.71 2.30 16.91
CA ASN A 76 1.16 1.43 17.94
C ASN A 76 1.89 1.50 19.30
N ASN A 77 2.66 2.56 19.54
CA ASN A 77 3.27 2.82 20.83
C ASN A 77 2.24 3.47 21.75
N GLY A 78 2.20 3.03 23.01
CA GLY A 78 1.43 3.68 24.04
C GLY A 78 1.92 5.11 24.29
N VAL A 79 1.00 6.06 24.34
CA VAL A 79 1.26 7.49 24.61
C VAL A 79 0.19 8.05 25.53
N CYS A 80 0.48 9.18 26.19
CA CYS A 80 -0.54 9.88 26.96
C CYS A 80 -1.58 10.52 26.02
N ALA A 81 -2.84 10.33 26.35
CA ALA A 81 -3.92 10.92 25.60
C ALA A 81 -4.09 12.42 25.93
N LYS A 82 -4.66 13.16 24.99
CA LYS A 82 -4.92 14.60 25.09
C LYS A 82 -6.24 14.88 25.80
N GLY A 83 -6.27 15.94 26.58
CA GLY A 83 -7.44 16.40 27.32
C GLY A 83 -8.30 17.39 26.55
N PRO A 84 -9.49 17.74 27.08
CA PRO A 84 -10.37 18.73 26.48
C PRO A 84 -9.69 20.09 26.29
N GLY A 85 -9.83 20.68 25.10
CA GLY A 85 -9.20 21.94 24.70
C GLY A 85 -7.73 21.82 24.24
N GLU A 86 -7.09 20.65 24.38
CA GLU A 86 -5.74 20.44 23.88
C GLU A 86 -5.72 20.16 22.36
N THR A 87 -4.60 20.48 21.72
CA THR A 87 -4.38 20.21 20.29
C THR A 87 -4.29 18.71 20.01
N CYS A 88 -4.91 18.27 18.91
CA CYS A 88 -4.95 16.89 18.47
C CYS A 88 -4.93 16.77 16.93
N GLY A 89 -4.81 15.54 16.42
CA GLY A 89 -4.89 15.27 14.99
C GLY A 89 -3.55 15.48 14.29
N GLY A 90 -3.58 16.15 13.13
CA GLY A 90 -2.43 16.23 12.22
C GLY A 90 -2.22 14.93 11.43
N TYR A 91 -1.29 14.96 10.48
CA TYR A 91 -0.96 13.79 9.67
C TYR A 91 -0.51 12.64 10.59
N ARG A 92 -1.25 11.52 10.54
CA ARG A 92 -1.01 10.33 11.38
C ARG A 92 -0.97 10.61 12.88
N TRP A 93 -1.81 11.53 13.36
CA TRP A 93 -1.90 11.86 14.79
C TRP A 93 -0.61 12.45 15.37
N SER A 94 0.18 13.18 14.58
CA SER A 94 1.42 13.82 15.04
C SER A 94 1.21 14.83 16.17
N ALA A 95 0.02 15.43 16.28
CA ALA A 95 -0.35 16.28 17.41
C ALA A 95 -0.95 15.52 18.60
N GLY A 96 -1.16 14.20 18.47
CA GLY A 96 -1.73 13.33 19.48
C GLY A 96 -3.21 13.01 19.28
N LYS A 97 -3.70 12.06 20.08
CA LYS A 97 -5.10 11.61 20.12
C LYS A 97 -5.75 12.03 21.42
N CYS A 98 -7.04 12.37 21.35
CA CYS A 98 -7.85 12.69 22.52
C CYS A 98 -8.11 11.44 23.38
N GLY A 99 -8.23 11.64 24.69
CA GLY A 99 -8.52 10.59 25.66
C GLY A 99 -9.99 10.20 25.71
N GLU A 100 -10.30 9.25 26.58
CA GLU A 100 -11.67 8.77 26.79
C GLU A 100 -12.64 9.94 27.07
N GLY A 101 -13.85 9.85 26.50
CA GLY A 101 -14.89 10.87 26.63
C GLY A 101 -14.68 12.14 25.78
N THR A 102 -13.58 12.21 25.03
CA THR A 102 -13.26 13.34 24.15
C THR A 102 -12.99 12.89 22.72
N PHE A 103 -13.12 13.80 21.75
CA PHE A 103 -12.93 13.53 20.32
C PHE A 103 -12.17 14.67 19.65
N CYS A 104 -11.39 14.37 18.61
CA CYS A 104 -10.64 15.39 17.88
C CYS A 104 -11.52 16.03 16.80
N SER A 105 -11.76 17.32 16.92
CA SER A 105 -12.47 18.10 15.89
C SER A 105 -11.74 19.43 15.71
N CYS A 106 -11.51 19.84 14.46
CA CYS A 106 -10.75 21.05 14.17
C CYS A 106 -9.36 21.13 14.81
N GLY A 107 -8.73 19.99 15.02
CA GLY A 107 -7.43 19.90 15.67
C GLY A 107 -7.46 20.21 17.17
N ILE A 108 -8.64 20.24 17.80
CA ILE A 108 -8.83 20.44 19.24
C ILE A 108 -9.69 19.30 19.81
N CYS A 109 -9.35 18.84 21.01
CA CYS A 109 -10.15 17.85 21.71
C CYS A 109 -11.43 18.47 22.27
N GLY A 110 -12.58 18.06 21.74
CA GLY A 110 -13.91 18.36 22.25
C GLY A 110 -14.47 17.25 23.14
N GLY A 111 -15.52 17.54 23.90
CA GLY A 111 -16.18 16.57 24.79
C GLY A 111 -15.74 16.70 26.24
N CYS A 112 -16.03 15.70 27.07
CA CYS A 112 -15.83 15.74 28.51
C CYS A 112 -14.96 14.58 28.99
N SER A 113 -13.90 14.90 29.73
CA SER A 113 -13.02 13.89 30.29
C SER A 113 -13.61 13.24 31.54
N PRO A 114 -13.61 11.89 31.65
CA PRO A 114 -14.03 11.21 32.87
C PRO A 114 -12.99 11.32 34.01
N TYR A 115 -11.76 11.74 33.70
CA TYR A 115 -10.66 11.78 34.68
C TYR A 115 -10.73 12.99 35.62
N ASP A 116 -11.11 14.16 35.11
CA ASP A 116 -11.21 15.40 35.89
C ASP A 116 -12.55 16.13 35.73
N GLY A 117 -13.50 15.56 34.98
CA GLY A 117 -14.83 16.13 34.73
C GLY A 117 -14.82 17.40 33.87
N ARG A 118 -13.67 17.81 33.31
CA ARG A 118 -13.58 19.01 32.48
C ARG A 118 -14.14 18.71 31.09
N CYS A 119 -14.85 19.68 30.55
CA CYS A 119 -15.33 19.67 29.18
C CYS A 119 -14.65 20.76 28.34
N GLY A 120 -14.47 20.47 27.06
CA GLY A 120 -13.95 21.40 26.06
C GLY A 120 -14.93 21.49 24.91
N ASP A 121 -15.31 22.70 24.55
CA ASP A 121 -16.20 22.96 23.43
C ASP A 121 -15.38 23.13 22.15
N VAL A 122 -15.85 22.54 21.05
CA VAL A 122 -15.28 22.79 19.71
C VAL A 122 -16.02 23.97 19.09
N VAL A 123 -15.66 25.18 19.52
CA VAL A 123 -16.39 26.41 19.16
C VAL A 123 -16.00 26.96 17.77
N SER A 124 -14.99 26.39 17.12
CA SER A 124 -14.48 26.93 15.84
C SER A 124 -15.07 26.21 14.63
N PRO A 125 -15.65 26.94 13.66
CA PRO A 125 -15.93 26.38 12.35
C PRO A 125 -14.60 26.12 11.64
N CYS A 126 -14.27 24.85 11.49
CA CYS A 126 -13.59 24.38 10.30
C CYS A 126 -14.51 24.56 9.09
#